data_AF-A0AAJ1PDY8-F1
#
_entry.id   AF-A0AAJ1PDY8-F1
#
_cell.length_a   1.000
_cell.length_b   1.000
_cell.length_c   1.000
_cell.angle_alpha   90.00
_cell.angle_beta   90.00
_cell.angle_gamma   90.00
#
_symmetry.space_group_name_H-M   'P 1'
#
loop_
_entity.id
_entity.type
_entity.pdbx_description
1 polymer ?
#
loop_
_entity_poly.entity_id
_entity_poly.type
_entity_poly.pdbx_seq_one_letter_code
_entity_poly.pdbx_strand_id
1 'polypeptide(L)'
;MVLLNSSAHQIYWLGRYLMRVKFAASHLPFTQDEKATKFAAAFGLVIENAELLNHYMLDKKQTFSLLNQFIIAKDNIQGLRGILSSKAYAELNHVINTLEAQPEILRKAVEQCTQILEAENEDVCLFLHLGQKIEQFDIELRFGQDLSALITELDILVKRLADLGWKTIDQNWQVLKQQLTWDAYYTFTQQLENMFEV
;
A
#
# COMPACT_ATOMS: atom_id res chain seq x y z
N MET A 1 -0.08 24.43 1.11
CA MET A 1 -0.30 24.07 -0.31
C MET A 1 -1.54 23.22 -0.33
N VAL A 2 -2.53 23.50 -1.18
CA VAL A 2 -3.71 22.62 -1.31
C VAL A 2 -3.31 21.49 -2.24
N LEU A 3 -3.32 20.26 -1.75
CA LEU A 3 -3.02 19.06 -2.55
C LEU A 3 -4.18 18.82 -3.52
N LEU A 4 -3.89 18.66 -4.82
CA LEU A 4 -4.92 18.31 -5.81
C LEU A 4 -5.34 16.84 -5.61
N ASN A 5 -6.60 16.52 -5.90
CA ASN A 5 -7.10 15.15 -5.77
C ASN A 5 -6.31 14.13 -6.59
N SER A 6 -5.83 14.50 -7.79
CA SER A 6 -4.96 13.65 -8.60
C SER A 6 -3.61 13.35 -7.91
N SER A 7 -3.04 14.34 -7.21
CA SER A 7 -1.81 14.18 -6.42
C SER A 7 -2.05 13.33 -5.17
N ALA A 8 -3.16 13.57 -4.47
CA ALA A 8 -3.59 12.77 -3.33
C ALA A 8 -3.79 11.30 -3.71
N HIS A 9 -4.42 11.06 -4.86
CA HIS A 9 -4.65 9.73 -5.42
C HIS A 9 -3.33 9.01 -5.75
N GLN A 10 -2.37 9.72 -6.35
CA GLN A 10 -1.03 9.16 -6.60
C GLN A 10 -0.30 8.78 -5.31
N ILE A 11 -0.37 9.61 -4.27
CA ILE A 11 0.24 9.35 -2.96
C ILE A 11 -0.45 8.16 -2.27
N TYR A 12 -1.78 8.11 -2.33
CA TYR A 12 -2.56 6.99 -1.82
C TYR A 12 -2.14 5.67 -2.48
N TRP A 13 -2.06 5.61 -3.81
CA TRP A 13 -1.59 4.40 -4.49
C TRP A 13 -0.14 4.07 -4.17
N LEU A 14 0.74 5.07 -4.06
CA LEU A 14 2.11 4.86 -3.60
C LEU A 14 2.13 4.19 -2.22
N GLY A 15 1.31 4.65 -1.27
CA GLY A 15 1.14 4.03 0.04
C GLY A 15 0.74 2.56 -0.04
N ARG A 16 -0.22 2.23 -0.93
CA ARG A 16 -0.62 0.83 -1.19
C ARG A 16 0.54 -0.01 -1.71
N TYR A 17 1.26 0.46 -2.73
CA TYR A 17 2.37 -0.29 -3.30
C TYR A 17 3.51 -0.50 -2.30
N LEU A 18 3.86 0.53 -1.53
CA LEU A 18 4.88 0.41 -0.48
C LEU A 18 4.46 -0.63 0.56
N MET A 19 3.20 -0.64 1.00
CA MET A 19 2.72 -1.63 1.96
C MET A 19 2.73 -3.06 1.40
N ARG A 20 2.34 -3.27 0.14
CA ARG A 20 2.46 -4.58 -0.54
C ARG A 20 3.89 -5.07 -0.55
N VAL A 21 4.82 -4.21 -0.96
CA VAL A 21 6.24 -4.55 -1.06
C VAL A 21 6.80 -4.88 0.32
N LYS A 22 6.48 -4.08 1.35
CA LYS A 22 6.87 -4.34 2.74
C LYS A 22 6.38 -5.70 3.22
N PHE A 23 5.10 -5.99 3.01
CA PHE A 23 4.47 -7.23 3.45
C PHE A 23 5.06 -8.46 2.73
N ALA A 24 5.18 -8.42 1.40
CA ALA A 24 5.75 -9.54 0.66
C ALA A 24 7.24 -9.75 1.00
N ALA A 25 8.01 -8.67 1.13
CA ALA A 25 9.43 -8.77 1.51
C ALA A 25 9.63 -9.38 2.91
N SER A 26 8.72 -9.14 3.87
CA SER A 26 8.84 -9.70 5.23
C SER A 26 8.58 -11.20 5.31
N HIS A 27 8.10 -11.84 4.24
CA HIS A 27 7.86 -13.28 4.17
C HIS A 27 8.91 -14.02 3.34
N LEU A 28 9.76 -13.30 2.62
CA LEU A 28 10.78 -13.88 1.76
C LEU A 28 12.11 -14.08 2.51
N PRO A 29 12.88 -15.13 2.18
CA PRO A 29 12.48 -16.25 1.34
C PRO A 29 11.55 -17.22 2.09
N PHE A 30 10.60 -17.82 1.37
CA PHE A 30 9.86 -18.95 1.89
C PHE A 30 10.78 -20.18 1.95
N THR A 31 10.71 -20.94 3.05
CA THR A 31 11.45 -22.20 3.24
C THR A 31 10.53 -23.40 3.47
N GLN A 32 9.22 -23.16 3.62
CA GLN A 32 8.20 -24.17 3.89
C GLN A 32 7.11 -24.11 2.83
N ASP A 33 6.90 -25.21 2.10
CA ASP A 33 5.94 -25.27 1.00
C ASP A 33 4.52 -24.95 1.46
N GLU A 34 4.09 -25.47 2.61
CA GLU A 34 2.76 -25.18 3.16
C GLU A 34 2.52 -23.68 3.37
N LYS A 35 3.52 -22.96 3.92
CA LYS A 35 3.44 -21.51 4.12
C LYS A 35 3.41 -20.77 2.79
N ALA A 36 4.22 -21.19 1.83
CA ALA A 36 4.25 -20.61 0.50
C ALA A 36 2.91 -20.79 -0.22
N THR A 37 2.37 -22.00 -0.24
CA THR A 37 1.09 -22.32 -0.87
C THR A 37 -0.06 -21.55 -0.22
N LYS A 38 -0.08 -21.45 1.12
CA LYS A 38 -1.09 -20.63 1.83
C LYS A 38 -0.97 -19.15 1.48
N PHE A 39 0.25 -18.61 1.41
CA PHE A 39 0.49 -17.24 1.00
C PHE A 39 0.02 -17.00 -0.45
N ALA A 40 0.42 -17.86 -1.38
CA ALA A 40 0.02 -17.78 -2.78
C ALA A 40 -1.51 -17.82 -2.95
N ALA A 41 -2.18 -18.77 -2.29
CA ALA A 41 -3.62 -18.94 -2.33
C ALA A 41 -4.38 -17.70 -1.80
N ALA A 42 -3.86 -17.03 -0.77
CA ALA A 42 -4.42 -15.79 -0.23
C ALA A 42 -4.50 -14.66 -1.29
N PHE A 43 -3.61 -14.70 -2.28
CA PHE A 43 -3.59 -13.78 -3.43
C PHE A 43 -4.16 -14.39 -4.72
N GLY A 44 -4.82 -15.56 -4.65
CA GLY A 44 -5.39 -16.25 -5.81
C GLY A 44 -4.34 -16.83 -6.77
N LEU A 45 -3.10 -17.00 -6.32
CA LEU A 45 -2.02 -17.58 -7.10
C LEU A 45 -2.01 -19.11 -6.93
N VAL A 46 -1.81 -19.83 -8.04
CA VAL A 46 -1.65 -21.29 -8.04
C VAL A 46 -0.17 -21.61 -8.06
N ILE A 47 0.45 -21.64 -6.88
CA ILE A 47 1.87 -21.95 -6.68
C ILE A 47 2.00 -23.00 -5.58
N GLU A 48 2.70 -24.09 -5.88
CA GLU A 48 2.63 -25.33 -5.09
C GLU A 48 3.77 -25.51 -4.09
N ASN A 49 4.83 -24.69 -4.18
CA ASN A 49 5.99 -24.82 -3.30
C ASN A 49 6.73 -23.48 -3.10
N ALA A 50 7.63 -23.48 -2.12
CA ALA A 50 8.40 -22.30 -1.71
C ALA A 50 9.37 -21.82 -2.79
N GLU A 51 10.02 -22.73 -3.51
CA GLU A 51 10.98 -22.39 -4.56
C GLU A 51 10.33 -21.60 -5.71
N LEU A 52 9.18 -22.08 -6.20
CA LEU A 52 8.41 -21.43 -7.25
C LEU A 52 7.89 -20.07 -6.80
N LEU A 53 7.42 -19.95 -5.55
CA LEU A 53 6.94 -18.67 -5.03
C LEU A 53 8.07 -17.65 -4.89
N ASN A 54 9.24 -18.07 -4.41
CA ASN A 54 10.42 -17.20 -4.32
C ASN A 54 10.84 -16.69 -5.71
N HIS A 55 10.85 -17.56 -6.72
CA HIS A 55 11.14 -17.16 -8.10
C HIS A 55 10.07 -16.21 -8.66
N TYR A 56 8.80 -16.53 -8.46
CA TYR A 56 7.68 -15.68 -8.90
C TYR A 56 7.78 -14.27 -8.31
N MET A 57 8.05 -14.16 -7.00
CA MET A 57 8.14 -12.86 -6.32
C MET A 57 9.32 -12.02 -6.77
N LEU A 58 10.38 -12.64 -7.30
CA LEU A 58 11.57 -11.97 -7.80
C LEU A 58 11.59 -11.83 -9.34
N ASP A 59 10.51 -12.17 -10.03
CA ASP A 59 10.39 -12.01 -11.48
C ASP A 59 9.63 -10.73 -11.86
N LYS A 60 10.36 -9.76 -12.43
CA LYS A 60 9.82 -8.47 -12.90
C LYS A 60 8.69 -8.59 -13.94
N LYS A 61 8.55 -9.73 -14.61
CA LYS A 61 7.50 -9.96 -15.60
C LYS A 61 6.16 -10.36 -14.99
N GLN A 62 6.18 -10.85 -13.74
CA GLN A 62 4.96 -11.26 -13.06
C GLN A 62 4.27 -10.04 -12.46
N THR A 63 3.02 -9.81 -12.82
CA THR A 63 2.24 -8.64 -12.42
C THR A 63 2.23 -8.44 -10.90
N PHE A 64 2.07 -9.52 -10.13
CA PHE A 64 1.98 -9.49 -8.68
C PHE A 64 3.31 -9.75 -7.96
N SER A 65 4.43 -9.82 -8.68
CA SER A 65 5.74 -9.96 -8.05
C SER A 65 6.09 -8.76 -7.20
N LEU A 66 6.89 -9.00 -6.16
CA LEU A 66 7.50 -7.95 -5.34
C LEU A 66 8.22 -6.91 -6.20
N LEU A 67 9.01 -7.38 -7.18
CA LEU A 67 9.80 -6.47 -8.02
C LEU A 67 8.94 -5.63 -8.97
N ASN A 68 7.89 -6.20 -9.56
CA ASN A 68 7.00 -5.44 -10.42
C ASN A 68 6.21 -4.40 -9.61
N GLN A 69 5.70 -4.77 -8.42
CA GLN A 69 5.03 -3.80 -7.52
C GLN A 69 5.99 -2.67 -7.12
N PHE A 70 7.27 -2.98 -6.89
CA PHE A 70 8.28 -1.96 -6.60
C PHE A 70 8.58 -1.04 -7.81
N ILE A 71 8.59 -1.56 -9.04
CA ILE A 71 8.73 -0.76 -10.26
C ILE A 71 7.56 0.23 -10.38
N ILE A 72 6.33 -0.22 -10.13
CA ILE A 72 5.16 0.66 -10.15
C ILE A 72 5.27 1.75 -9.08
N ALA A 73 5.73 1.41 -7.86
CA ALA A 73 5.98 2.40 -6.81
C ALA A 73 7.02 3.45 -7.26
N LYS A 74 8.09 3.02 -7.94
CA LYS A 74 9.11 3.90 -8.51
C LYS A 74 8.52 4.86 -9.54
N ASP A 75 7.67 4.37 -10.44
CA ASP A 75 7.03 5.21 -11.45
C ASP A 75 6.08 6.23 -10.81
N ASN A 76 5.32 5.83 -9.78
CA ASN A 76 4.48 6.74 -9.01
C ASN A 76 5.31 7.85 -8.34
N ILE A 77 6.49 7.53 -7.78
CA ILE A 77 7.39 8.54 -7.18
C ILE A 77 7.81 9.59 -8.21
N GLN A 78 8.06 9.21 -9.47
CA GLN A 78 8.38 10.20 -10.52
C GLN A 78 7.22 11.18 -10.77
N GLY A 79 5.98 10.71 -10.64
CA GLY A 79 4.78 11.54 -10.73
C GLY A 79 4.63 12.59 -9.63
N LEU A 80 5.33 12.41 -8.50
CA LEU A 80 5.26 13.32 -7.35
C LEU A 80 6.17 14.55 -7.46
N ARG A 81 6.80 14.77 -8.62
CA ARG A 81 7.63 15.94 -8.88
C ARG A 81 6.79 17.22 -8.78
N GLY A 82 7.21 18.14 -7.92
CA GLY A 82 6.50 19.41 -7.68
C GLY A 82 5.39 19.32 -6.64
N ILE A 83 5.09 18.11 -6.14
CA ILE A 83 4.24 17.89 -4.97
C ILE A 83 5.10 17.77 -3.71
N LEU A 84 6.21 17.03 -3.79
CA LEU A 84 7.16 16.88 -2.70
C LEU A 84 8.18 18.03 -2.69
N SER A 85 8.75 18.30 -1.52
CA SER A 85 9.92 19.16 -1.40
C SER A 85 11.07 18.64 -2.28
N SER A 86 11.89 19.56 -2.80
CA SER A 86 13.05 19.17 -3.63
C SER A 86 14.00 18.22 -2.90
N LYS A 87 14.10 18.35 -1.57
CA LYS A 87 14.88 17.46 -0.72
C LYS A 87 14.29 16.05 -0.69
N ALA A 88 13.02 15.90 -0.30
CA ALA A 88 12.37 14.58 -0.23
C ALA A 88 12.35 13.89 -1.60
N TYR A 89 12.08 14.64 -2.67
CA TYR A 89 12.12 14.09 -4.02
C TYR A 89 13.51 13.56 -4.40
N ALA A 90 14.59 14.27 -4.05
CA ALA A 90 15.95 13.83 -4.31
C ALA A 90 16.33 12.60 -3.47
N GLU A 91 15.96 12.57 -2.19
CA GLU A 91 16.20 11.44 -1.29
C GLU A 91 15.46 10.18 -1.76
N LEU A 92 14.17 10.29 -2.12
CA LEU A 92 13.40 9.18 -2.70
C LEU A 92 14.05 8.66 -3.98
N ASN A 93 14.45 9.56 -4.89
CA ASN A 93 15.14 9.17 -6.11
C ASN A 93 16.47 8.46 -5.85
N HIS A 94 17.19 8.83 -4.80
CA HIS A 94 18.41 8.14 -4.41
C HIS A 94 18.12 6.71 -3.94
N VAL A 95 17.12 6.53 -3.06
CA VAL A 95 16.70 5.22 -2.56
C VAL A 95 16.28 4.30 -3.72
N ILE A 96 15.39 4.76 -4.60
CA ILE A 96 14.82 3.90 -5.65
C ILE A 96 15.78 3.57 -6.80
N ASN A 97 16.84 4.34 -7.00
CA ASN A 97 17.81 4.13 -8.09
C ASN A 97 19.03 3.28 -7.67
N THR A 98 19.24 3.07 -6.38
CA THR A 98 20.38 2.30 -5.85
C THR A 98 19.99 0.87 -5.44
N LEU A 99 18.75 0.47 -5.73
CA LEU A 99 18.16 -0.75 -5.21
C LEU A 99 18.55 -2.02 -5.96
N GLU A 100 18.98 -3.01 -5.18
CA GLU A 100 19.16 -4.38 -5.62
C GLU A 100 17.90 -5.21 -5.33
N ALA A 101 17.69 -6.25 -6.15
CA ALA A 101 16.55 -7.16 -6.06
C ALA A 101 16.70 -8.20 -4.94
N GLN A 102 16.98 -7.74 -3.71
CA GLN A 102 17.09 -8.58 -2.52
C GLN A 102 16.02 -8.20 -1.49
N PRO A 103 15.27 -9.16 -0.89
CA PRO A 103 14.16 -8.86 0.02
C PRO A 103 14.51 -7.90 1.18
N GLU A 104 15.63 -8.12 1.87
CA GLU A 104 16.04 -7.25 2.98
C GLU A 104 16.40 -5.83 2.54
N ILE A 105 16.99 -5.68 1.36
CA ILE A 105 17.31 -4.36 0.80
C ILE A 105 16.02 -3.64 0.40
N LEU A 106 15.07 -4.36 -0.23
CA LEU A 106 13.76 -3.83 -0.58
C LEU A 106 12.97 -3.40 0.65
N ARG A 107 12.97 -4.20 1.72
CA ARG A 107 12.30 -3.85 2.99
C ARG A 107 12.85 -2.55 3.57
N LYS A 108 14.18 -2.42 3.66
CA LYS A 108 14.83 -1.20 4.14
C LYS A 108 14.53 0.00 3.25
N ALA A 109 14.53 -0.17 1.93
CA ALA A 109 14.20 0.91 1.02
C ALA A 109 12.76 1.37 1.16
N VAL A 110 11.79 0.46 1.34
CA VAL A 110 10.40 0.83 1.60
C VAL A 110 10.25 1.59 2.92
N GLU A 111 10.95 1.15 3.97
CA GLU A 111 10.98 1.86 5.26
C GLU A 111 11.54 3.28 5.09
N GLN A 112 12.64 3.44 4.35
CA GLN A 112 13.23 4.76 4.04
C GLN A 112 12.28 5.63 3.22
N CYS A 113 11.67 5.09 2.15
CA CYS A 113 10.69 5.81 1.35
C CYS A 113 9.52 6.31 2.20
N THR A 114 9.02 5.45 3.10
CA THR A 114 7.93 5.80 4.02
C THR A 114 8.34 6.95 4.93
N GLN A 115 9.50 6.87 5.57
CA GLN A 115 10.00 7.94 6.46
C GLN A 115 10.18 9.28 5.75
N ILE A 116 10.69 9.27 4.51
CA ILE A 116 10.86 10.49 3.72
C ILE A 116 9.50 11.13 3.43
N LEU A 117 8.50 10.32 3.06
CA LEU A 117 7.15 10.80 2.74
C LEU A 117 6.37 11.26 3.99
N GLU A 118 6.56 10.60 5.13
CA GLU A 118 5.95 10.99 6.41
C GLU A 118 6.48 12.32 6.95
N ALA A 119 7.72 12.69 6.58
CA ALA A 119 8.34 13.96 6.95
C ALA A 119 7.86 15.15 6.10
N GLU A 120 7.09 14.90 5.05
CA GLU A 120 6.48 15.95 4.22
C GLU A 120 5.26 16.58 4.91
N ASN A 121 4.50 17.39 4.17
CA ASN A 121 3.33 18.06 4.71
C ASN A 121 2.23 17.07 5.15
N GLU A 122 1.34 17.56 6.01
CA GLU A 122 0.32 16.76 6.67
C GLU A 122 -0.61 16.01 5.69
N ASP A 123 -0.96 16.62 4.56
CA ASP A 123 -1.84 16.00 3.55
C ASP A 123 -1.12 14.83 2.86
N VAL A 124 0.17 14.99 2.50
CA VAL A 124 0.98 13.91 1.94
C VAL A 124 1.03 12.73 2.91
N CYS A 125 1.29 13.00 4.18
CA CYS A 125 1.32 11.97 5.23
C CYS A 125 -0.05 11.28 5.39
N LEU A 126 -1.15 12.06 5.40
CA LEU A 126 -2.51 11.54 5.49
C LEU A 126 -2.85 10.57 4.36
N PHE A 127 -2.63 10.96 3.11
CA PHE A 127 -2.96 10.10 1.96
C PHE A 127 -2.01 8.90 1.84
N LEU A 128 -0.75 9.05 2.25
CA LEU A 128 0.18 7.92 2.34
C LEU A 128 -0.33 6.86 3.32
N HIS A 129 -0.68 7.30 4.54
CA HIS A 129 -1.19 6.42 5.59
C HIS A 129 -2.52 5.79 5.22
N LEU A 130 -3.42 6.54 4.57
CA LEU A 130 -4.65 5.98 4.02
C LEU A 130 -4.34 4.82 3.07
N GLY A 131 -3.45 5.02 2.10
CA GLY A 131 -3.05 3.96 1.18
C GLY A 131 -2.49 2.74 1.88
N GLN A 132 -1.56 2.95 2.82
CA GLN A 132 -0.95 1.86 3.58
C GLN A 132 -1.98 1.07 4.41
N LYS A 133 -2.91 1.75 5.07
CA LYS A 133 -3.92 1.12 5.93
C LYS A 133 -5.00 0.40 5.14
N ILE A 134 -5.42 0.93 4.00
CA ILE A 134 -6.32 0.23 3.08
C ILE A 134 -5.66 -1.04 2.54
N GLU A 135 -4.39 -0.97 2.17
CA GLU A 135 -3.68 -2.18 1.73
C GLU A 135 -3.47 -3.19 2.86
N GLN A 136 -3.14 -2.72 4.06
CA GLN A 136 -3.06 -3.58 5.25
C GLN A 136 -4.40 -4.28 5.51
N PHE A 137 -5.53 -3.59 5.30
CA PHE A 137 -6.87 -4.15 5.46
C PHE A 137 -7.13 -5.27 4.45
N ASP A 138 -6.81 -5.06 3.17
CA ASP A 138 -6.89 -6.10 2.12
C ASP A 138 -6.10 -7.35 2.54
N ILE A 139 -4.85 -7.15 2.97
CA ILE A 139 -3.97 -8.24 3.40
C ILE A 139 -4.57 -8.98 4.60
N GLU A 140 -4.95 -8.26 5.66
CA GLU A 140 -5.51 -8.86 6.88
C GLU A 140 -6.80 -9.64 6.59
N LEU A 141 -7.66 -9.15 5.69
CA LEU A 141 -8.81 -9.88 5.19
C LEU A 141 -8.42 -11.19 4.48
N ARG A 142 -7.42 -11.18 3.60
CA ARG A 142 -6.94 -12.40 2.88
C ARG A 142 -6.46 -13.48 3.84
N PHE A 143 -5.79 -13.06 4.91
CA PHE A 143 -5.22 -13.97 5.89
C PHE A 143 -6.16 -14.25 7.08
N GLY A 144 -7.39 -13.73 7.07
CA GLY A 144 -8.38 -13.91 8.13
C GLY A 144 -7.89 -13.43 9.49
N GLN A 145 -7.13 -12.33 9.52
CA GLN A 145 -6.59 -11.74 10.74
C GLN A 145 -7.65 -10.87 11.44
N ASP A 146 -7.44 -10.59 12.73
CA ASP A 146 -8.28 -9.65 13.47
C ASP A 146 -8.01 -8.21 13.02
N LEU A 147 -9.09 -7.52 12.62
CA LEU A 147 -9.04 -6.16 12.07
C LEU A 147 -9.24 -5.07 13.13
N SER A 148 -9.48 -5.44 14.39
CA SER A 148 -9.91 -4.50 15.45
C SER A 148 -8.95 -3.33 15.67
N ALA A 149 -7.64 -3.61 15.71
CA ALA A 149 -6.61 -2.57 15.85
C ALA A 149 -6.57 -1.67 14.61
N LEU A 150 -6.59 -2.26 13.42
CA LEU A 150 -6.54 -1.52 12.16
C LEU A 150 -7.76 -0.61 11.96
N ILE A 151 -8.95 -1.07 12.35
CA ILE A 151 -10.19 -0.28 12.32
C ILE A 151 -10.05 0.97 13.19
N THR A 152 -9.45 0.83 14.38
CA THR A 152 -9.26 1.96 15.30
C THR A 152 -8.31 3.02 14.70
N GLU A 153 -7.27 2.58 13.99
CA GLU A 153 -6.36 3.49 13.28
C GLU A 153 -7.03 4.17 12.08
N LEU A 154 -7.83 3.42 11.32
CA LEU A 154 -8.59 3.94 10.18
C LEU A 154 -9.68 4.93 10.61
N ASP A 155 -10.32 4.75 11.78
CA ASP A 155 -11.28 5.72 12.33
C ASP A 155 -10.66 7.13 12.44
N ILE A 156 -9.38 7.22 12.80
CA ILE A 156 -8.65 8.49 12.90
C ILE A 156 -8.45 9.11 11.51
N LEU A 157 -8.05 8.30 10.53
CA LEU A 157 -7.80 8.77 9.16
C LEU A 157 -9.10 9.21 8.47
N VAL A 158 -10.16 8.42 8.61
CA VAL A 158 -11.50 8.72 8.06
C VAL A 158 -12.01 10.06 8.59
N LYS A 159 -11.87 10.31 9.89
CA LYS A 159 -12.26 11.59 10.48
C LYS A 159 -11.46 12.77 9.90
N ARG A 160 -10.14 12.62 9.73
CA ARG A 160 -9.28 13.65 9.12
C ARG A 160 -9.66 13.93 7.66
N LEU A 161 -10.03 12.90 6.90
CA LEU A 161 -10.55 13.08 5.54
C LEU A 161 -11.87 13.85 5.55
N ALA A 162 -12.78 13.52 6.46
CA ALA A 162 -14.05 14.23 6.60
C ALA A 162 -13.84 15.73 6.88
N ASP A 163 -12.86 16.07 7.74
CA ASP A 163 -12.46 17.45 8.03
C ASP A 163 -11.90 18.19 6.78
N LEU A 164 -11.31 17.46 5.83
CA LEU A 164 -10.88 17.97 4.51
C LEU A 164 -12.03 18.09 3.49
N GLY A 165 -13.27 17.81 3.89
CA GLY A 165 -14.45 17.96 3.03
C GLY A 165 -14.89 16.69 2.30
N TRP A 166 -14.34 15.52 2.65
CA TRP A 166 -14.75 14.21 2.13
C TRP A 166 -16.07 13.75 2.78
N LYS A 167 -17.17 14.49 2.56
CA LYS A 167 -18.40 14.42 3.37
C LYS A 167 -19.08 13.04 3.47
N THR A 168 -18.86 12.15 2.52
CA THR A 168 -19.47 10.80 2.48
C THR A 168 -18.58 9.72 3.08
N ILE A 169 -17.30 10.01 3.41
CA ILE A 169 -16.35 8.98 3.84
C ILE A 169 -16.77 8.32 5.16
N ASP A 170 -17.28 9.10 6.10
CA ASP A 170 -17.77 8.60 7.38
C ASP A 170 -18.90 7.59 7.19
N GLN A 171 -19.87 7.92 6.34
CA GLN A 171 -21.04 7.06 6.08
C GLN A 171 -20.58 5.74 5.44
N ASN A 172 -19.74 5.82 4.42
CA ASN A 172 -19.19 4.65 3.73
C ASN A 172 -18.37 3.77 4.69
N TRP A 173 -17.57 4.39 5.56
CA TRP A 173 -16.79 3.68 6.57
C TRP A 173 -17.66 2.97 7.62
N GLN A 174 -18.73 3.60 8.09
CA GLN A 174 -19.67 2.93 9.01
C GLN A 174 -20.34 1.72 8.37
N VAL A 175 -20.66 1.76 7.07
CA VAL A 175 -21.22 0.60 6.35
C VAL A 175 -20.23 -0.55 6.33
N LEU A 176 -18.95 -0.30 6.04
CA LEU A 176 -17.91 -1.33 6.13
C LEU A 176 -17.79 -1.92 7.54
N LYS A 177 -17.83 -1.08 8.60
CA LYS A 177 -17.72 -1.57 9.98
C LYS A 177 -18.90 -2.44 10.43
N GLN A 178 -20.06 -2.35 9.78
CA GLN A 178 -21.18 -3.24 10.08
C GLN A 178 -20.90 -4.68 9.63
N GLN A 179 -20.12 -4.85 8.56
CA GLN A 179 -19.80 -6.15 7.98
C GLN A 179 -18.37 -6.13 7.41
N LEU A 180 -17.43 -6.74 8.11
CA LEU A 180 -16.03 -6.84 7.70
C LEU A 180 -15.82 -7.96 6.68
N THR A 181 -16.53 -7.88 5.56
CA THR A 181 -16.48 -8.87 4.48
C THR A 181 -15.75 -8.32 3.26
N TRP A 182 -15.37 -9.22 2.36
CA TRP A 182 -14.78 -8.87 1.07
C TRP A 182 -15.66 -7.91 0.26
N ASP A 183 -16.96 -8.20 0.15
CA ASP A 183 -17.89 -7.38 -0.64
C ASP A 183 -18.04 -5.97 -0.08
N ALA A 184 -18.13 -5.86 1.26
CA ALA A 184 -18.21 -4.57 1.93
C ALA A 184 -16.91 -3.77 1.75
N TYR A 185 -15.75 -4.42 1.87
CA TYR A 185 -14.45 -3.80 1.65
C TYR A 185 -14.28 -3.30 0.21
N TYR A 186 -14.61 -4.13 -0.79
CA TYR A 186 -14.56 -3.71 -2.19
C TYR A 186 -15.52 -2.55 -2.49
N THR A 187 -16.74 -2.58 -1.93
CA THR A 187 -17.69 -1.47 -2.06
C THR A 187 -17.13 -0.18 -1.47
N PHE A 188 -16.56 -0.25 -0.26
CA PHE A 188 -15.94 0.90 0.40
C PHE A 188 -14.76 1.45 -0.42
N THR A 189 -13.87 0.59 -0.90
CA THR A 189 -12.73 1.04 -1.73
C THR A 189 -13.19 1.68 -3.03
N GLN A 190 -14.20 1.14 -3.73
CA GLN A 190 -14.75 1.79 -4.92
C GLN A 190 -15.32 3.19 -4.62
N GLN A 191 -16.04 3.32 -3.51
CA GLN A 191 -16.53 4.62 -3.06
C GLN A 191 -15.39 5.58 -2.73
N LEU A 192 -14.33 5.10 -2.09
CA LEU A 192 -13.11 5.86 -1.80
C LEU A 192 -12.41 6.32 -3.09
N GLU A 193 -12.26 5.44 -4.09
CA GLU A 193 -11.68 5.77 -5.39
C GLU A 193 -12.47 6.91 -6.07
N ASN A 194 -13.80 6.83 -6.07
CA ASN A 194 -14.65 7.88 -6.65
C ASN A 194 -14.45 9.24 -5.98
N MET A 195 -14.08 9.29 -4.70
CA MET A 195 -13.86 10.56 -3.99
C MET A 195 -12.59 11.30 -4.46
N PHE A 196 -11.64 10.61 -5.09
CA PHE A 196 -10.49 11.23 -5.75
C PHE A 196 -10.84 11.83 -7.12
N GLU A 197 -11.98 11.50 -7.72
CA GLU A 197 -12.40 11.99 -9.04
C GLU A 197 -13.29 13.24 -8.99
N VAL A 198 -13.86 13.55 -7.82
CA VAL A 198 -14.79 14.67 -7.59
C VAL A 198 -14.08 16.01 -7.39
#